data_AF-A0A9X0HV35-F1
#
_entry.id   AF-A0A9X0HV35-F1
#
_cell.length_a   1.000
_cell.length_b   1.000
_cell.length_c   1.000
_cell.angle_alpha   90.00
_cell.angle_beta   90.00
_cell.angle_gamma   90.00
#
_symmetry.space_group_name_H-M   'P 1'
#
loop_
_entity.id
_entity.type
_entity.pdbx_description
1 polymer ?
#
loop_
_entity_poly.entity_id
_entity_poly.type
_entity_poly.pdbx_seq_one_letter_code
_entity_poly.pdbx_strand_id
1 'polypeptide(L)'
;MDAFFASVEQLTRPTLRGRPVLVGGLGGRGVVAGASYESRVYGAKSAMPMHQARRLVGAAAVVLPPRGVVYGVASRRVFETVRQMVPVLEQLSYDEAFGEPPELAGASAADVEDFCRILRSRVLEQTGLVASIGAGSGKQLAKIASGLAKPDGMRVVDRDEERTLLDGLPVRRLWGIGPVAGEKLHRLGIETIGAFAALSEAEAADILGGSVGPALHRLARGIDDRPVAENAPAKQISAESTFPEDLTTLDQLREAMGPIGEHAHRRLEKDGRGARTVTVKMKKSDMNILTRSATLPYATTDAGTLIATARRLLLDPVEVGPIRLLGVGFSGLSDVRQESLFPDLELMASEDVAHTGLPPTVTDLTATAPAWRIGDDVTHPDFGHGWIQGAGHGVMTVRFETRATGPGQARTFPDDTPGIDRANPVDSLDWPEYVAELARYQSTP
;
A
#
# COMPACT_ATOMS: atom_id res chain seq x y z
N MET A 1 -12.47 2.76 3.62
CA MET A 1 -12.32 4.23 3.54
C MET A 1 -12.38 4.72 2.11
N ASP A 2 -12.62 6.01 1.98
CA ASP A 2 -12.88 6.68 0.72
C ASP A 2 -11.68 7.50 0.26
N ALA A 3 -11.20 7.24 -0.96
CA ALA A 3 -10.03 7.89 -1.55
C ALA A 3 -8.83 8.04 -0.57
N PHE A 4 -8.57 7.01 0.24
CA PHE A 4 -7.86 7.11 1.53
C PHE A 4 -6.63 8.01 1.55
N PHE A 5 -5.63 7.77 0.69
CA PHE A 5 -4.42 8.59 0.69
C PHE A 5 -4.70 10.05 0.37
N ALA A 6 -5.55 10.34 -0.63
CA ALA A 6 -5.90 11.72 -0.95
C ALA A 6 -6.73 12.37 0.16
N SER A 7 -7.65 11.64 0.79
CA SER A 7 -8.45 12.12 1.92
C SER A 7 -7.59 12.45 3.15
N VAL A 8 -6.55 11.65 3.44
CA VAL A 8 -5.58 11.96 4.51
C VAL A 8 -4.77 13.21 4.17
N GLU A 9 -4.37 13.35 2.91
CA GLU A 9 -3.71 14.59 2.45
C GLU A 9 -4.62 15.81 2.60
N GLN A 10 -5.89 15.74 2.19
CA GLN A 10 -6.86 16.83 2.34
C GLN A 10 -7.27 17.10 3.80
N LEU A 11 -7.19 16.09 4.66
CA LEU A 11 -7.44 16.23 6.09
C LEU A 11 -6.33 17.08 6.75
N THR A 12 -5.08 16.72 6.48
CA THR A 12 -3.88 17.34 7.07
C THR A 12 -3.44 18.63 6.37
N ARG A 13 -3.88 18.85 5.13
CA ARG A 13 -3.60 20.05 4.32
C ARG A 13 -4.93 20.70 3.89
N PRO A 14 -5.59 21.45 4.79
CA PRO A 14 -6.99 21.86 4.60
C PRO A 14 -7.27 22.68 3.34
N THR A 15 -6.28 23.40 2.81
CA THR A 15 -6.39 24.13 1.53
C THR A 15 -6.57 23.19 0.32
N LEU A 16 -6.33 21.88 0.47
CA LEU A 16 -6.52 20.88 -0.59
C LEU A 16 -7.93 20.30 -0.67
N ARG A 17 -8.81 20.59 0.30
CA ARG A 17 -10.21 20.14 0.26
C ARG A 17 -10.91 20.69 -0.98
N GLY A 18 -11.64 19.84 -1.71
CA GLY A 18 -12.29 20.24 -2.96
C GLY A 18 -11.34 20.35 -4.16
N ARG A 19 -10.04 20.06 -4.01
CA ARG A 19 -9.06 20.11 -5.10
C ARG A 19 -8.75 18.71 -5.64
N PRO A 20 -8.42 18.58 -6.94
CA PRO A 20 -8.06 17.30 -7.53
C PRO A 20 -6.64 16.89 -7.11
N VAL A 21 -6.55 16.16 -5.99
CA VAL A 21 -5.32 15.61 -5.42
C VAL A 21 -5.00 14.22 -5.99
N LEU A 22 -3.75 14.06 -6.43
CA LEU A 22 -3.13 12.81 -6.87
C LEU A 22 -1.93 12.50 -5.95
N VAL A 23 -2.00 11.40 -5.21
CA VAL A 23 -0.90 10.91 -4.38
C VAL A 23 -0.16 9.81 -5.13
N GLY A 24 1.17 9.89 -5.24
CA GLY A 24 1.95 8.83 -5.86
C GLY A 24 3.39 9.22 -6.18
N GLY A 25 4.07 8.36 -6.95
CA GLY A 25 5.45 8.62 -7.36
C GLY A 25 5.54 9.84 -8.28
N LEU A 26 6.46 10.77 -7.99
CA LEU A 26 6.68 11.98 -8.77
C LEU A 26 7.58 11.77 -9.99
N GLY A 27 8.37 10.69 -10.02
CA GLY A 27 9.28 10.38 -11.13
C GLY A 27 8.57 9.90 -12.40
N GLY A 28 9.29 9.86 -13.53
CA GLY A 28 8.72 9.52 -14.85
C GLY A 28 8.04 8.13 -14.94
N ARG A 29 8.36 7.23 -14.02
CA ARG A 29 7.79 5.87 -13.91
C ARG A 29 6.79 5.73 -12.76
N GLY A 30 6.44 6.83 -12.10
CA GLY A 30 5.51 6.88 -10.99
C GLY A 30 4.07 6.54 -11.41
N VAL A 31 3.35 5.95 -10.48
CA VAL A 31 1.92 5.64 -10.61
C VAL A 31 1.14 6.36 -9.51
N VAL A 32 -0.14 6.60 -9.77
CA VAL A 32 -1.08 7.13 -8.78
C VAL A 32 -1.36 6.04 -7.74
N ALA A 33 -0.96 6.27 -6.49
CA ALA A 33 -1.30 5.43 -5.35
C ALA A 33 -2.75 5.71 -4.90
N GLY A 34 -3.13 6.99 -4.81
CA GLY A 34 -4.48 7.41 -4.47
C GLY A 34 -4.92 8.64 -5.26
N ALA A 35 -6.13 8.59 -5.82
CA ALA A 35 -6.78 9.73 -6.47
C ALA A 35 -8.01 10.16 -5.67
N SER A 36 -8.09 11.46 -5.37
CA SER A 36 -9.27 12.14 -4.82
C SER A 36 -10.50 11.96 -5.73
N TYR A 37 -11.71 12.16 -5.19
CA TYR A 37 -12.92 12.08 -6.01
C TYR A 37 -12.95 13.20 -7.06
N GLU A 38 -12.44 14.38 -6.71
CA GLU A 38 -12.28 15.53 -7.59
C GLU A 38 -11.35 15.20 -8.76
N SER A 39 -10.29 14.42 -8.56
CA SER A 39 -9.45 13.90 -9.65
C SER A 39 -10.17 12.85 -10.51
N ARG A 40 -11.02 12.02 -9.91
CA ARG A 40 -11.75 10.96 -10.62
C ARG A 40 -12.80 11.50 -11.58
N VAL A 41 -13.33 12.70 -11.35
CA VAL A 41 -14.23 13.41 -12.30
C VAL A 41 -13.55 13.57 -13.66
N TYR A 42 -12.23 13.77 -13.70
CA TYR A 42 -11.45 13.89 -14.93
C TYR A 42 -10.98 12.53 -15.49
N GLY A 43 -11.40 11.41 -14.89
CA GLY A 43 -11.01 10.05 -15.30
C GLY A 43 -9.68 9.56 -14.73
N ALA A 44 -9.02 10.33 -13.85
CA ALA A 44 -7.83 9.85 -13.15
C ALA A 44 -8.19 8.75 -12.15
N LYS A 45 -7.35 7.71 -12.04
CA LYS A 45 -7.59 6.54 -11.17
C LYS A 45 -6.31 6.01 -10.55
N SER A 46 -6.43 5.28 -9.45
CA SER A 46 -5.31 4.54 -8.86
C SER A 46 -4.70 3.56 -9.87
N ALA A 47 -3.41 3.28 -9.72
CA ALA A 47 -2.55 2.50 -10.62
C ALA A 47 -2.38 3.08 -12.04
N MET A 48 -2.97 4.24 -12.36
CA MET A 48 -2.68 4.95 -13.61
C MET A 48 -1.26 5.55 -13.57
N PRO A 49 -0.52 5.56 -14.70
CA PRO A 49 0.72 6.32 -14.80
C PRO A 49 0.52 7.79 -14.41
N MET A 50 1.40 8.33 -13.56
CA MET A 50 1.23 9.67 -12.99
C MET A 50 1.15 10.75 -14.07
N HIS A 51 1.97 10.65 -15.13
CA HIS A 51 1.95 11.60 -16.24
C HIS A 51 0.59 11.63 -16.97
N GLN A 52 -0.06 10.47 -17.12
CA GLN A 52 -1.37 10.36 -17.76
C GLN A 52 -2.45 10.97 -16.86
N ALA A 53 -2.42 10.66 -15.56
CA ALA A 53 -3.37 11.23 -14.60
C ALA A 53 -3.27 12.77 -14.52
N ARG A 54 -2.04 13.30 -14.49
CA ARG A 54 -1.79 14.75 -14.54
C ARG A 54 -2.34 15.39 -15.81
N ARG A 55 -2.15 14.74 -16.96
CA ARG A 55 -2.66 15.23 -18.24
C ARG A 55 -4.19 15.26 -18.28
N LEU A 56 -4.86 14.26 -17.70
CA LEU A 56 -6.32 14.21 -17.63
C LEU A 56 -6.90 15.34 -16.77
N VAL A 57 -6.29 15.61 -15.61
CA VAL A 57 -6.75 16.66 -14.68
C VAL A 57 -6.35 18.06 -15.15
N GLY A 58 -5.20 18.19 -15.82
CA GLY A 58 -4.69 19.47 -16.31
C GLY A 58 -4.09 20.35 -15.21
N ALA A 59 -4.18 21.68 -15.40
CA ALA A 59 -3.53 22.67 -14.54
C ALA A 59 -4.01 22.68 -13.08
N ALA A 60 -5.20 22.12 -12.81
CA ALA A 60 -5.75 22.05 -11.47
C ALA A 60 -5.10 20.96 -10.59
N ALA A 61 -4.38 20.02 -11.19
CA ALA A 61 -3.85 18.83 -10.51
C ALA A 61 -2.87 19.20 -9.38
N VAL A 62 -3.15 18.72 -8.18
CA VAL A 62 -2.21 18.76 -7.06
C VAL A 62 -1.57 17.38 -6.92
N VAL A 63 -0.25 17.30 -7.12
CA VAL A 63 0.48 16.04 -7.06
C VAL A 63 1.35 16.02 -5.81
N LEU A 64 1.17 15.00 -4.97
CA LEU A 64 1.88 14.85 -3.71
C LEU A 64 2.63 13.51 -3.65
N PRO A 65 3.85 13.50 -3.09
CA PRO A 65 4.52 12.25 -2.74
C PRO A 65 3.78 11.55 -1.60
N PRO A 66 3.82 10.21 -1.51
CA PRO A 66 3.15 9.47 -0.46
C PRO A 66 3.83 9.65 0.90
N ARG A 67 3.06 9.97 1.95
CA ARG A 67 3.51 10.00 3.35
C ARG A 67 3.09 8.74 4.10
N GLY A 68 3.77 7.62 3.81
CA GLY A 68 3.41 6.29 4.32
C GLY A 68 3.26 6.20 5.85
N VAL A 69 4.10 6.93 6.61
CA VAL A 69 4.01 6.98 8.08
C VAL A 69 2.69 7.61 8.56
N VAL A 70 2.23 8.68 7.91
CA VAL A 70 0.95 9.35 8.21
C VAL A 70 -0.21 8.44 7.89
N TYR A 71 -0.15 7.75 6.74
CA TYR A 71 -1.17 6.79 6.32
C TYR A 71 -1.28 5.61 7.28
N GLY A 72 -0.15 5.13 7.82
CA GLY A 72 -0.12 4.07 8.83
C GLY A 72 -0.79 4.46 10.13
N VAL A 73 -0.50 5.67 10.65
CA VAL A 73 -1.15 6.20 11.87
C VAL A 73 -2.66 6.38 11.65
N ALA A 74 -3.06 6.98 10.52
CA ALA A 74 -4.46 7.15 10.16
C ALA A 74 -5.22 5.83 10.01
N SER A 75 -4.63 4.86 9.30
CA SER A 75 -5.20 3.52 9.12
C SER A 75 -5.40 2.81 10.46
N ARG A 76 -4.40 2.84 11.33
CA ARG A 76 -4.48 2.23 12.66
C ARG A 76 -5.63 2.82 13.48
N ARG A 77 -5.71 4.16 13.56
CA ARG A 77 -6.77 4.84 14.32
C ARG A 77 -8.17 4.53 13.79
N VAL A 78 -8.32 4.48 12.46
CA VAL A 78 -9.57 4.04 11.81
C VAL A 78 -9.93 2.63 12.26
N PHE A 79 -9.03 1.66 12.12
CA PHE A 79 -9.37 0.26 12.42
C PHE A 79 -9.51 0.00 13.92
N GLU A 80 -8.83 0.73 14.80
CA GLU A 80 -9.10 0.68 16.24
C GLU A 80 -10.50 1.20 16.57
N THR A 81 -10.96 2.27 15.91
CA THR A 81 -12.34 2.76 16.03
C THR A 81 -13.35 1.70 15.55
N VAL A 82 -13.07 1.05 14.41
CA VAL A 82 -13.93 -0.03 13.90
C VAL A 82 -13.95 -1.22 14.85
N ARG A 83 -12.81 -1.61 15.43
CA ARG A 83 -12.71 -2.75 16.36
C ARG A 83 -13.54 -2.61 17.63
N GLN A 84 -13.85 -1.38 18.04
CA GLN A 84 -14.75 -1.14 19.17
C GLN A 84 -16.19 -1.61 18.90
N MET A 85 -16.58 -1.77 17.64
CA MET A 85 -17.90 -2.27 17.24
C MET A 85 -17.83 -3.61 16.49
N VAL A 86 -16.68 -3.94 15.91
CA VAL A 86 -16.47 -5.13 15.10
C VAL A 86 -15.24 -5.88 15.62
N PRO A 87 -15.40 -6.83 16.55
CA PRO A 87 -14.27 -7.41 17.27
C PRO A 87 -13.35 -8.25 16.38
N VAL A 88 -13.88 -8.87 15.31
CA VAL A 88 -13.10 -9.65 14.34
C VAL A 88 -13.05 -8.89 13.01
N LEU A 89 -11.85 -8.49 12.59
CA LEU A 89 -11.63 -7.78 11.34
C LEU A 89 -10.58 -8.46 10.47
N GLU A 90 -10.94 -8.75 9.24
CA GLU A 90 -10.00 -9.20 8.22
C GLU A 90 -9.51 -8.00 7.40
N GLN A 91 -8.41 -7.38 7.85
CA GLN A 91 -7.85 -6.20 7.19
C GLN A 91 -7.14 -6.57 5.88
N LEU A 92 -7.61 -6.04 4.76
CA LEU A 92 -7.05 -6.31 3.42
C LEU A 92 -5.95 -5.32 3.03
N SER A 93 -6.08 -4.06 3.46
CA SER A 93 -5.20 -2.95 3.08
C SER A 93 -5.12 -1.89 4.19
N TYR A 94 -4.49 -0.75 3.89
CA TYR A 94 -4.54 0.45 4.74
C TYR A 94 -5.97 0.96 5.01
N ASP A 95 -6.93 0.62 4.14
CA ASP A 95 -8.19 1.34 4.06
C ASP A 95 -9.41 0.44 3.86
N GLU A 96 -9.23 -0.88 3.89
CA GLU A 96 -10.28 -1.86 3.67
C GLU A 96 -10.14 -3.06 4.60
N ALA A 97 -11.27 -3.52 5.14
CA ALA A 97 -11.38 -4.75 5.91
C ALA A 97 -12.76 -5.38 5.71
N PHE A 98 -12.86 -6.69 5.94
CA PHE A 98 -14.13 -7.34 6.22
C PHE A 98 -14.37 -7.43 7.72
N GLY A 99 -15.64 -7.43 8.11
CA GLY A 99 -16.09 -7.53 9.48
C GLY A 99 -17.37 -8.34 9.57
N GLU A 100 -17.53 -9.11 10.64
CA GLU A 100 -18.72 -9.92 10.90
C GLU A 100 -19.14 -9.71 12.37
N PRO A 101 -19.94 -8.66 12.67
CA PRO A 101 -20.37 -8.38 14.03
C PRO A 101 -21.35 -9.46 14.50
N PRO A 102 -21.05 -10.20 15.59
CA PRO A 102 -21.91 -11.29 16.04
C PRO A 102 -23.30 -10.83 16.49
N GLU A 103 -23.43 -9.57 16.93
CA GLU A 103 -24.70 -8.95 17.31
C GLU A 103 -25.68 -8.75 16.15
N LEU A 104 -25.19 -8.77 14.90
CA LEU A 104 -26.03 -8.65 13.71
C LEU A 104 -26.53 -10.00 13.19
N ALA A 105 -26.22 -11.11 13.87
CA ALA A 105 -26.72 -12.42 13.49
C ALA A 105 -28.26 -12.47 13.56
N GLY A 106 -28.92 -12.64 12.41
CA GLY A 106 -30.38 -12.65 12.31
C GLY A 106 -31.04 -11.26 12.36
N ALA A 107 -30.24 -10.18 12.32
CA ALA A 107 -30.74 -8.82 12.29
C ALA A 107 -31.46 -8.49 10.96
N SER A 108 -32.39 -7.55 11.00
CA SER A 108 -33.05 -7.06 9.78
C SER A 108 -32.12 -6.16 8.97
N ALA A 109 -32.42 -5.93 7.69
CA ALA A 109 -31.65 -4.98 6.87
C ALA A 109 -31.63 -3.57 7.49
N ALA A 110 -32.73 -3.14 8.13
CA ALA A 110 -32.82 -1.85 8.80
C ALA A 110 -31.86 -1.74 10.01
N ASP A 111 -31.76 -2.80 10.83
CA ASP A 111 -30.83 -2.84 11.96
C ASP A 111 -29.36 -2.78 11.48
N VAL A 112 -29.05 -3.45 10.37
CA VAL A 112 -27.72 -3.41 9.74
C VAL A 112 -27.42 -2.01 9.18
N GLU A 113 -28.41 -1.32 8.60
CA GLU A 113 -28.28 0.07 8.16
C GLU A 113 -28.02 1.02 9.34
N ASP A 114 -28.73 0.83 10.46
CA ASP A 114 -28.50 1.56 11.71
C ASP A 114 -27.06 1.38 12.21
N PHE A 115 -26.59 0.13 12.27
CA PHE A 115 -25.23 -0.20 12.65
C PHE A 115 -24.19 0.49 11.74
N CYS A 116 -24.39 0.40 10.41
CA CYS A 116 -23.50 1.02 9.43
C CYS A 116 -23.43 2.54 9.60
N ARG A 117 -24.57 3.19 9.86
CA ARG A 117 -24.63 4.64 10.08
C ARG A 117 -23.86 5.05 11.33
N ILE A 118 -24.04 4.33 12.43
CA ILE A 118 -23.33 4.59 13.69
C ILE A 118 -21.83 4.40 13.49
N LEU A 119 -21.42 3.30 12.85
CA LEU A 119 -20.01 3.01 12.58
C LEU A 119 -19.36 4.11 11.72
N ARG A 120 -20.02 4.55 10.64
CA ARG A 120 -19.54 5.66 9.80
C ARG A 120 -19.39 6.96 10.59
N SER A 121 -20.38 7.28 11.42
CA SER A 121 -20.38 8.50 12.25
C SER A 121 -19.21 8.47 13.24
N ARG A 122 -18.98 7.34 13.93
CA ARG A 122 -17.84 7.19 14.84
C ARG A 122 -16.50 7.29 14.14
N VAL A 123 -16.33 6.66 12.97
CA VAL A 123 -15.08 6.79 12.20
C VAL A 123 -14.83 8.24 11.82
N LEU A 124 -15.86 8.96 11.36
CA LEU A 124 -15.75 10.38 11.01
C LEU A 124 -15.42 11.24 12.23
N GLU A 125 -16.10 11.06 13.35
CA GLU A 125 -15.85 11.81 14.60
C GLU A 125 -14.43 11.58 15.11
N GLN A 126 -13.99 10.31 15.16
CA GLN A 126 -12.70 9.94 15.75
C GLN A 126 -11.51 10.27 14.84
N THR A 127 -11.71 10.30 13.52
CA THR A 127 -10.59 10.40 12.57
C THR A 127 -10.70 11.55 11.58
N GLY A 128 -11.86 12.18 11.42
CA GLY A 128 -12.11 13.17 10.37
C GLY A 128 -12.13 12.58 8.95
N LEU A 129 -12.09 11.25 8.80
CA LEU A 129 -12.10 10.56 7.52
C LEU A 129 -13.45 9.89 7.28
N VAL A 130 -13.92 9.95 6.04
CA VAL A 130 -15.16 9.32 5.61
C VAL A 130 -14.94 7.86 5.17
N ALA A 131 -15.94 7.03 5.44
CA ALA A 131 -15.95 5.63 5.07
C ALA A 131 -17.26 5.29 4.35
N SER A 132 -17.14 4.58 3.22
CA SER A 132 -18.28 3.85 2.65
C SER A 132 -18.32 2.42 3.18
N ILE A 133 -19.53 1.93 3.47
CA ILE A 133 -19.76 0.58 4.01
C ILE A 133 -20.70 -0.21 3.10
N GLY A 134 -20.38 -1.48 2.87
CA GLY A 134 -21.26 -2.43 2.20
C GLY A 134 -21.55 -3.60 3.11
N ALA A 135 -22.81 -4.01 3.18
CA ALA A 135 -23.24 -5.21 3.89
C ALA A 135 -24.07 -6.10 2.97
N GLY A 136 -23.98 -7.41 3.19
CA GLY A 136 -24.66 -8.44 2.42
C GLY A 136 -24.12 -9.80 2.84
N SER A 137 -24.63 -10.89 2.26
CA SER A 137 -24.13 -12.21 2.60
C SER A 137 -22.73 -12.49 2.06
N GLY A 138 -21.85 -12.88 2.99
CA GLY A 138 -20.47 -13.19 2.70
C GLY A 138 -19.65 -12.00 2.20
N LYS A 139 -18.36 -12.25 1.98
CA LYS A 139 -17.38 -11.22 1.62
C LYS A 139 -17.63 -10.65 0.23
N GLN A 140 -18.01 -11.49 -0.73
CA GLN A 140 -18.18 -11.09 -2.12
C GLN A 140 -19.26 -10.03 -2.29
N LEU A 141 -20.43 -10.24 -1.69
CA LEU A 141 -21.53 -9.31 -1.80
C LEU A 141 -21.25 -8.04 -1.02
N ALA A 142 -20.74 -8.14 0.21
CA ALA A 142 -20.31 -6.98 1.01
C ALA A 142 -19.27 -6.11 0.27
N LYS A 143 -18.31 -6.74 -0.43
CA LYS A 143 -17.30 -6.04 -1.25
C LYS A 143 -17.92 -5.31 -2.45
N ILE A 144 -18.92 -5.92 -3.11
CA ILE A 144 -19.64 -5.29 -4.22
C ILE A 144 -20.49 -4.14 -3.71
N ALA A 145 -21.26 -4.36 -2.65
CA ALA A 145 -22.12 -3.37 -2.01
C ALA A 145 -21.31 -2.14 -1.57
N SER A 146 -20.13 -2.34 -0.97
CA SER A 146 -19.27 -1.22 -0.55
C SER A 146 -18.71 -0.43 -1.73
N GLY A 147 -18.51 -1.08 -2.88
CA GLY A 147 -18.15 -0.42 -4.12
C GLY A 147 -19.30 0.40 -4.74
N LEU A 148 -20.55 -0.05 -4.57
CA LEU A 148 -21.75 0.66 -5.01
C LEU A 148 -22.12 1.81 -4.07
N ALA A 149 -21.75 1.72 -2.79
CA ALA A 149 -21.99 2.73 -1.78
C ALA A 149 -21.07 3.97 -1.90
N LYS A 150 -19.97 3.89 -2.66
CA LYS A 150 -19.01 4.99 -2.78
C LYS A 150 -19.52 6.12 -3.70
N PRO A 151 -19.28 7.40 -3.38
CA PRO A 151 -18.59 7.92 -2.19
C PRO A 151 -19.50 8.13 -0.98
N ASP A 152 -18.89 8.11 0.22
CA ASP A 152 -19.49 8.49 1.51
C ASP A 152 -20.91 7.96 1.72
N GLY A 153 -21.12 6.67 1.42
CA GLY A 153 -22.43 6.04 1.49
C GLY A 153 -22.42 4.71 2.21
N MET A 154 -23.61 4.13 2.32
CA MET A 154 -23.77 2.75 2.79
C MET A 154 -24.75 2.02 1.89
N ARG A 155 -24.51 0.72 1.70
CA ARG A 155 -25.42 -0.16 0.97
C ARG A 155 -25.53 -1.50 1.68
N VAL A 156 -26.72 -1.78 2.20
CA VAL A 156 -27.09 -3.09 2.73
C VAL A 156 -27.87 -3.82 1.66
N VAL A 157 -27.39 -4.99 1.23
CA VAL A 157 -28.09 -5.85 0.25
C VAL A 157 -28.83 -6.93 1.02
N ASP A 158 -30.16 -6.91 0.89
CA ASP A 158 -31.03 -7.91 1.50
C ASP A 158 -30.94 -9.24 0.76
N ARG A 159 -31.19 -10.35 1.48
CA ARG A 159 -31.18 -11.73 0.96
C ARG A 159 -32.06 -11.91 -0.28
N ASP A 160 -33.22 -11.26 -0.31
CA ASP A 160 -34.16 -11.39 -1.43
C ASP A 160 -33.71 -10.62 -2.68
N GLU A 161 -32.80 -9.65 -2.52
CA GLU A 161 -32.29 -8.83 -3.61
C GLU A 161 -30.99 -9.39 -4.23
N GLU A 162 -30.22 -10.19 -3.47
CA GLU A 162 -28.83 -10.56 -3.81
C GLU A 162 -28.69 -11.11 -5.23
N ARG A 163 -29.59 -12.02 -5.61
CA ARG A 163 -29.53 -12.68 -6.92
C ARG A 163 -29.78 -11.70 -8.06
N THR A 164 -30.84 -10.89 -7.93
CA THR A 164 -31.20 -9.88 -8.93
C THR A 164 -30.10 -8.85 -9.10
N LEU A 165 -29.50 -8.41 -7.98
CA LEU A 165 -28.38 -7.48 -8.00
C LEU A 165 -27.17 -8.11 -8.70
N LEU A 166 -26.76 -9.31 -8.32
CA LEU A 166 -25.61 -9.98 -8.93
C LEU A 166 -25.82 -10.19 -10.42
N ASP A 167 -26.94 -10.79 -10.84
CA ASP A 167 -27.17 -11.17 -12.24
C ASP A 167 -27.07 -9.97 -13.21
N GLY A 168 -27.49 -8.78 -12.78
CA GLY A 168 -27.46 -7.55 -13.58
C GLY A 168 -26.11 -6.82 -13.63
N LEU A 169 -25.15 -7.18 -12.77
CA LEU A 169 -23.87 -6.47 -12.71
C LEU A 169 -22.89 -6.96 -13.79
N PRO A 170 -22.02 -6.06 -14.32
CA PRO A 170 -20.94 -6.46 -15.21
C PRO A 170 -20.02 -7.48 -14.53
N VAL A 171 -19.54 -8.48 -15.27
CA VAL A 171 -18.74 -9.59 -14.72
C VAL A 171 -17.45 -9.10 -14.04
N ARG A 172 -16.90 -7.96 -14.50
CA ARG A 172 -15.74 -7.26 -13.90
C ARG A 172 -15.99 -6.72 -12.49
N ARG A 173 -17.24 -6.71 -11.99
CA ARG A 173 -17.58 -6.35 -10.60
C ARG A 173 -17.29 -7.47 -9.62
N LEU A 174 -17.17 -8.72 -10.08
CA LEU A 174 -16.84 -9.84 -9.23
C LEU A 174 -15.40 -9.71 -8.70
N TRP A 175 -15.23 -9.83 -7.39
CA TRP A 175 -13.93 -9.68 -6.75
C TRP A 175 -13.08 -10.92 -7.03
N GLY A 176 -11.99 -10.73 -7.78
CA GLY A 176 -11.17 -11.82 -8.33
C GLY A 176 -11.11 -11.81 -9.85
N ILE A 177 -12.04 -11.14 -10.53
CA ILE A 177 -11.97 -10.95 -11.99
C ILE A 177 -11.17 -9.69 -12.31
N GLY A 178 -9.88 -9.89 -12.60
CA GLY A 178 -8.96 -8.86 -13.11
C GLY A 178 -9.12 -8.58 -14.62
N PRO A 179 -8.42 -7.57 -15.19
CA PRO A 179 -8.59 -7.18 -16.60
C PRO A 179 -8.42 -8.35 -17.58
N VAL A 180 -7.40 -9.19 -17.33
CA VAL A 180 -7.12 -10.37 -18.17
C VAL A 180 -8.25 -11.40 -18.14
N ALA A 181 -8.75 -11.73 -16.95
CA ALA A 181 -9.88 -12.66 -16.81
C ALA A 181 -11.16 -12.09 -17.42
N GLY A 182 -11.42 -10.80 -17.24
CA GLY A 182 -12.56 -10.11 -17.83
C GLY A 182 -12.52 -10.10 -19.36
N GLU A 183 -11.37 -9.81 -19.96
CA GLU A 183 -11.20 -9.86 -21.43
C GLU A 183 -11.34 -11.28 -22.00
N LYS A 184 -11.01 -12.32 -21.23
CA LYS A 184 -11.32 -13.71 -21.63
C LYS A 184 -12.83 -13.95 -21.69
N LEU A 185 -13.56 -13.52 -20.67
CA LEU A 185 -15.02 -13.68 -20.58
C LEU A 185 -15.76 -12.85 -21.63
N HIS A 186 -15.38 -11.58 -21.82
CA HIS A 186 -15.99 -10.71 -22.83
C HIS A 186 -15.81 -11.25 -24.26
N ARG A 187 -14.65 -11.82 -24.59
CA ARG A 187 -14.44 -12.46 -25.91
C ARG A 187 -15.37 -13.64 -26.18
N LEU A 188 -15.96 -14.22 -25.14
CA LEU A 188 -16.94 -15.29 -25.22
C LEU A 188 -18.39 -14.78 -25.07
N GLY A 189 -18.61 -13.45 -25.06
CA GLY A 189 -19.93 -12.83 -24.90
C GLY A 189 -20.45 -12.83 -23.46
N ILE A 190 -19.62 -13.18 -22.47
CA ILE A 190 -20.01 -13.21 -21.06
C ILE A 190 -19.77 -11.83 -20.44
N GLU A 191 -20.79 -10.98 -20.48
CA GLU A 191 -20.70 -9.59 -20.02
C GLU A 191 -21.13 -9.38 -18.57
N THR A 192 -22.05 -10.21 -18.05
CA THR A 192 -22.63 -10.06 -16.70
C THR A 192 -22.23 -11.19 -15.77
N ILE A 193 -22.33 -10.94 -14.46
CA ILE A 193 -22.15 -11.99 -13.44
C ILE A 193 -23.21 -13.09 -13.64
N GLY A 194 -24.45 -12.74 -13.99
CA GLY A 194 -25.51 -13.72 -14.24
C GLY A 194 -25.19 -14.64 -15.43
N ALA A 195 -24.65 -14.09 -16.52
CA ALA A 195 -24.20 -14.87 -17.66
C ALA A 195 -23.07 -15.83 -17.28
N PHE A 196 -22.13 -15.38 -16.44
CA PHE A 196 -21.05 -16.24 -15.93
C PHE A 196 -21.59 -17.32 -14.97
N ALA A 197 -22.54 -16.96 -14.10
CA ALA A 197 -23.18 -17.88 -13.16
C ALA A 197 -24.02 -18.98 -13.84
N ALA A 198 -24.50 -18.73 -15.06
CA ALA A 198 -25.27 -19.67 -15.86
C ALA A 198 -24.43 -20.77 -16.53
N LEU A 199 -23.10 -20.60 -16.59
CA LEU A 199 -22.20 -21.64 -17.08
C LEU A 199 -22.23 -22.88 -16.18
N SER A 200 -21.83 -24.01 -16.75
CA SER A 200 -21.40 -25.16 -15.96
C SER A 200 -20.07 -24.88 -15.24
N GLU A 201 -19.83 -25.61 -14.16
CA GLU A 201 -18.56 -25.53 -13.43
C GLU A 201 -17.36 -25.90 -14.32
N ALA A 202 -17.54 -26.87 -15.23
CA ALA A 202 -16.52 -27.29 -16.19
C ALA A 202 -16.16 -26.15 -17.17
N GLU A 203 -17.15 -25.46 -17.73
CA GLU A 203 -16.89 -24.29 -18.59
C GLU A 203 -16.16 -23.17 -17.84
N ALA A 204 -16.55 -22.90 -16.59
CA ALA A 204 -15.85 -21.91 -15.77
C ALA A 204 -14.38 -22.30 -15.52
N ALA A 205 -14.12 -23.58 -15.25
CA ALA A 205 -12.77 -24.14 -15.10
C ALA A 205 -11.96 -24.04 -16.39
N ASP A 206 -12.54 -24.32 -17.55
CA ASP A 206 -11.85 -24.24 -18.84
C ASP A 206 -11.47 -22.81 -19.21
N ILE A 207 -12.34 -21.83 -18.91
CA ILE A 207 -12.10 -20.43 -19.26
C ILE A 207 -11.08 -19.77 -18.33
N LEU A 208 -11.20 -20.01 -17.02
CA LEU A 208 -10.45 -19.28 -15.98
C LEU A 208 -9.41 -20.13 -15.23
N GLY A 209 -9.33 -21.43 -15.52
CA GLY A 209 -8.43 -22.39 -14.89
C GLY A 209 -9.11 -23.23 -13.80
N GLY A 210 -8.64 -24.46 -13.61
CA GLY A 210 -9.29 -25.48 -12.79
C GLY A 210 -9.45 -25.18 -11.28
N SER A 211 -8.73 -24.19 -10.74
CA SER A 211 -8.90 -23.75 -9.35
C SER A 211 -9.70 -22.45 -9.25
N VAL A 212 -9.32 -21.45 -10.04
CA VAL A 212 -9.91 -20.10 -9.97
C VAL A 212 -11.31 -20.07 -10.56
N GLY A 213 -11.55 -20.78 -11.67
CA GLY A 213 -12.84 -20.82 -12.34
C GLY A 213 -13.99 -21.28 -11.45
N PRO A 214 -13.93 -22.49 -10.88
CA PRO A 214 -14.97 -22.99 -9.98
C PRO A 214 -15.19 -22.09 -8.76
N ALA A 215 -14.11 -21.55 -8.17
CA ALA A 215 -14.21 -20.65 -7.03
C ALA A 215 -14.98 -19.36 -7.37
N LEU A 216 -14.63 -18.70 -8.48
CA LEU A 216 -15.32 -17.48 -8.92
C LEU A 216 -16.76 -17.77 -9.39
N HIS A 217 -17.01 -18.95 -9.95
CA HIS A 217 -18.35 -19.38 -10.36
C HIS A 217 -19.30 -19.53 -9.16
N ARG A 218 -18.83 -20.13 -8.05
CA ARG A 218 -19.58 -20.16 -6.79
C ARG A 218 -19.94 -18.76 -6.30
N LEU A 219 -18.95 -17.84 -6.31
CA LEU A 219 -19.15 -16.45 -5.91
C LEU A 219 -20.16 -15.72 -6.82
N ALA A 220 -20.15 -16.00 -8.12
CA ALA A 220 -21.10 -15.44 -9.07
C ALA A 220 -22.54 -15.90 -8.80
N ARG A 221 -22.70 -17.07 -8.19
CA ARG A 221 -23.99 -17.63 -7.76
C ARG A 221 -24.41 -17.17 -6.35
N GLY A 222 -23.66 -16.27 -5.72
CA GLY A 222 -23.92 -15.78 -4.37
C GLY A 222 -23.47 -16.74 -3.25
N ILE A 223 -22.68 -17.77 -3.58
CA ILE A 223 -22.23 -18.77 -2.60
C ILE A 223 -20.82 -18.39 -2.12
N ASP A 224 -20.73 -17.81 -0.92
CA ASP A 224 -19.49 -17.38 -0.29
C ASP A 224 -19.41 -17.79 1.18
N ASP A 225 -18.87 -18.98 1.43
CA ASP A 225 -18.75 -19.57 2.78
C ASP A 225 -17.43 -19.20 3.49
N ARG A 226 -16.67 -18.23 2.95
CA ARG A 226 -15.36 -17.84 3.52
C ARG A 226 -15.58 -17.05 4.81
N PRO A 227 -15.08 -17.51 5.97
CA PRO A 227 -15.25 -16.78 7.23
C PRO A 227 -14.43 -15.50 7.22
N VAL A 228 -14.90 -14.47 7.93
CA VAL A 228 -14.04 -13.34 8.30
C VAL A 228 -13.09 -13.80 9.40
N ALA A 229 -11.78 -13.71 9.16
CA ALA A 229 -10.77 -14.12 10.12
C ALA A 229 -9.69 -13.04 10.25
N GLU A 230 -9.08 -12.94 11.44
CA GLU A 230 -7.89 -12.12 11.62
C GLU A 230 -6.77 -12.57 10.68
N ASN A 231 -5.94 -11.62 10.27
CA ASN A 231 -4.88 -11.89 9.31
C ASN A 231 -3.89 -12.94 9.85
N ALA A 232 -3.63 -13.96 9.03
CA ALA A 232 -2.56 -14.90 9.30
C ALA A 232 -1.19 -14.19 9.28
N PRO A 233 -0.19 -14.68 10.04
CA PRO A 233 1.18 -14.20 9.96
C PRO A 233 1.70 -14.19 8.51
N ALA A 234 2.57 -13.23 8.21
CA ALA A 234 3.15 -13.11 6.87
C ALA A 234 3.82 -14.43 6.46
N LYS A 235 3.59 -14.89 5.23
CA LYS A 235 4.29 -16.06 4.65
C LYS A 235 5.64 -15.68 4.04
N GLN A 236 5.77 -14.42 3.64
CA GLN A 236 6.95 -13.87 3.00
C GLN A 236 7.05 -12.37 3.31
N ILE A 237 8.27 -11.88 3.39
CA ILE A 237 8.61 -10.46 3.55
C ILE A 237 9.49 -10.05 2.39
N SER A 238 9.20 -8.93 1.73
CA SER A 238 9.99 -8.49 0.58
C SER A 238 10.05 -6.99 0.45
N ALA A 239 11.08 -6.52 -0.26
CA ALA A 239 11.20 -5.14 -0.72
C ALA A 239 11.60 -5.14 -2.20
N GLU A 240 11.07 -4.19 -2.95
CA GLU A 240 11.41 -4.02 -4.36
C GLU A 240 11.42 -2.54 -4.74
N SER A 241 12.22 -2.20 -5.74
CA SER A 241 12.34 -0.84 -6.26
C SER A 241 12.33 -0.83 -7.78
N THR A 242 11.52 0.06 -8.36
CA THR A 242 11.60 0.39 -9.79
C THR A 242 12.53 1.56 -9.98
N PHE A 243 13.56 1.39 -10.80
CA PHE A 243 14.58 2.41 -11.01
C PHE A 243 14.10 3.49 -12.01
N PRO A 244 14.58 4.74 -11.88
CA PRO A 244 14.27 5.81 -12.85
C PRO A 244 14.71 5.47 -14.27
N GLU A 245 15.88 4.83 -14.39
CA GLU A 245 16.47 4.32 -15.62
C GLU A 245 16.71 2.81 -15.47
N ASP A 246 16.78 2.09 -16.58
CA ASP A 246 17.04 0.65 -16.52
C ASP A 246 18.52 0.39 -16.23
N LEU A 247 18.79 -0.58 -15.36
CA LEU A 247 20.14 -1.02 -15.02
C LEU A 247 20.63 -1.98 -16.10
N THR A 248 21.81 -1.71 -16.63
CA THR A 248 22.39 -2.40 -17.79
C THR A 248 23.66 -3.17 -17.46
N THR A 249 24.15 -3.11 -16.22
CA THR A 249 25.33 -3.86 -15.77
C THR A 249 25.07 -4.61 -14.47
N LEU A 250 25.84 -5.69 -14.26
CA LEU A 250 25.78 -6.46 -13.02
C LEU A 250 26.21 -5.63 -11.80
N ASP A 251 27.18 -4.73 -11.96
CA ASP A 251 27.65 -3.88 -10.87
C ASP A 251 26.59 -2.88 -10.40
N GLN A 252 25.82 -2.30 -11.33
CA GLN A 252 24.66 -1.48 -10.99
C GLN A 252 23.62 -2.28 -10.18
N LEU A 253 23.39 -3.55 -10.52
CA LEU A 253 22.48 -4.41 -9.73
C LEU A 253 23.03 -4.74 -8.35
N ARG A 254 24.34 -5.00 -8.22
CA ARG A 254 25.00 -5.28 -6.94
C ARG A 254 24.95 -4.08 -5.99
N GLU A 255 25.17 -2.89 -6.52
CA GLU A 255 25.04 -1.62 -5.80
C GLU A 255 23.58 -1.41 -5.35
N ALA A 256 22.63 -1.58 -6.26
CA ALA A 256 21.21 -1.42 -5.95
C ALA A 256 20.66 -2.49 -4.98
N MET A 257 21.25 -3.69 -4.94
CA MET A 257 20.82 -4.78 -4.05
C MET A 257 20.99 -4.43 -2.57
N GLY A 258 22.05 -3.72 -2.19
CA GLY A 258 22.35 -3.36 -0.80
C GLY A 258 21.16 -2.70 -0.08
N PRO A 259 20.74 -1.49 -0.49
CA PRO A 259 19.65 -0.78 0.19
C PRO A 259 18.30 -1.50 0.11
N ILE A 260 18.04 -2.27 -0.95
CA ILE A 260 16.80 -3.06 -1.10
C ILE A 260 16.81 -4.25 -0.14
N GLY A 261 17.94 -4.94 -0.03
CA GLY A 261 18.20 -6.03 0.90
C GLY A 261 18.06 -5.59 2.35
N GLU A 262 18.69 -4.48 2.72
CA GLU A 262 18.57 -3.91 4.06
C GLU A 262 17.12 -3.51 4.39
N HIS A 263 16.38 -2.98 3.42
CA HIS A 263 14.96 -2.66 3.63
C HIS A 263 14.14 -3.94 3.86
N ALA A 264 14.33 -4.98 3.06
CA ALA A 264 13.67 -6.27 3.29
C ALA A 264 14.07 -6.85 4.66
N HIS A 265 15.34 -6.70 5.06
CA HIS A 265 15.88 -7.21 6.33
C HIS A 265 15.30 -6.48 7.54
N ARG A 266 15.24 -5.15 7.54
CA ARG A 266 14.56 -4.38 8.61
C ARG A 266 13.10 -4.80 8.81
N ARG A 267 12.42 -5.20 7.73
CA ARG A 267 11.05 -5.72 7.79
C ARG A 267 11.01 -7.14 8.36
N LEU A 268 12.02 -7.97 8.09
CA LEU A 268 12.19 -9.30 8.68
C LEU A 268 12.44 -9.20 10.18
N GLU A 269 13.34 -8.30 10.61
CA GLU A 269 13.60 -8.02 12.03
C GLU A 269 12.32 -7.63 12.77
N LYS A 270 11.52 -6.75 12.18
CA LYS A 270 10.24 -6.32 12.74
C LYS A 270 9.21 -7.45 12.83
N ASP A 271 9.24 -8.42 11.91
CA ASP A 271 8.37 -9.60 11.97
C ASP A 271 8.82 -10.58 13.06
N GLY A 272 10.10 -10.58 13.43
CA GLY A 272 10.63 -11.35 14.55
C GLY A 272 10.90 -12.83 14.23
N ARG A 273 10.94 -13.22 12.96
CA ARG A 273 11.30 -14.59 12.53
C ARG A 273 12.55 -14.61 11.67
N GLY A 274 13.27 -15.73 11.66
CA GLY A 274 14.36 -15.98 10.72
C GLY A 274 13.82 -16.44 9.36
N ALA A 275 14.57 -16.21 8.30
CA ALA A 275 14.21 -16.64 6.95
C ALA A 275 15.12 -17.75 6.44
N ARG A 276 14.53 -18.72 5.73
CA ARG A 276 15.27 -19.83 5.13
C ARG A 276 15.48 -19.66 3.63
N THR A 277 14.54 -19.03 2.93
CA THR A 277 14.60 -18.90 1.47
C THR A 277 14.73 -17.44 1.08
N VAL A 278 15.74 -17.13 0.28
CA VAL A 278 15.95 -15.83 -0.36
C VAL A 278 15.51 -15.93 -1.81
N THR A 279 14.66 -15.01 -2.25
CA THR A 279 14.16 -14.91 -3.63
C THR A 279 14.53 -13.55 -4.20
N VAL A 280 15.17 -13.53 -5.36
CA VAL A 280 15.45 -12.32 -6.14
C VAL A 280 14.51 -12.28 -7.34
N LYS A 281 13.84 -11.14 -7.49
CA LYS A 281 12.96 -10.81 -8.61
C LYS A 281 13.61 -9.70 -9.41
N MET A 282 13.79 -9.92 -10.71
CA MET A 282 14.25 -8.92 -11.67
C MET A 282 13.19 -8.75 -12.73
N LYS A 283 12.64 -7.53 -12.86
CA LYS A 283 11.73 -7.20 -13.96
C LYS A 283 12.51 -6.46 -15.03
N LYS A 284 12.47 -6.97 -16.24
CA LYS A 284 13.11 -6.40 -17.42
C LYS A 284 12.34 -5.19 -17.98
N SER A 285 12.96 -4.45 -18.89
CA SER A 285 12.34 -3.32 -19.60
C SER A 285 11.13 -3.72 -20.43
N ASP A 286 11.12 -4.94 -20.99
CA ASP A 286 10.01 -5.55 -21.72
C ASP A 286 8.88 -6.07 -20.80
N MET A 287 8.96 -5.78 -19.49
CA MET A 287 8.06 -6.21 -18.43
C MET A 287 8.10 -7.70 -18.07
N ASN A 288 8.96 -8.51 -18.72
CA ASN A 288 9.18 -9.90 -18.33
C ASN A 288 9.81 -9.98 -16.92
N ILE A 289 9.37 -10.96 -16.14
CA ILE A 289 9.85 -11.16 -14.76
C ILE A 289 10.73 -12.41 -14.72
N LEU A 290 11.95 -12.23 -14.22
CA LEU A 290 12.89 -13.29 -13.90
C LEU A 290 12.92 -13.46 -12.38
N THR A 291 12.83 -14.70 -11.90
CA THR A 291 12.88 -15.00 -10.47
C THR A 291 13.91 -16.10 -10.22
N ARG A 292 14.76 -15.91 -9.22
CA ARG A 292 15.74 -16.90 -8.74
C ARG A 292 15.63 -17.00 -7.23
N SER A 293 15.75 -18.21 -6.70
CA SER A 293 15.66 -18.44 -5.25
C SER A 293 16.71 -19.42 -4.78
N ALA A 294 17.20 -19.24 -3.56
CA ALA A 294 18.03 -20.18 -2.84
C ALA A 294 17.46 -20.42 -1.44
N THR A 295 17.55 -21.66 -0.97
CA THR A 295 17.11 -22.05 0.36
C THR A 295 18.33 -22.45 1.17
N LEU A 296 18.52 -21.78 2.30
CA LEU A 296 19.59 -22.02 3.26
C LEU A 296 19.29 -23.27 4.11
N PRO A 297 20.32 -23.91 4.70
CA PRO A 297 20.12 -25.09 5.55
C PRO A 297 19.28 -24.79 6.79
N TYR A 298 19.45 -23.60 7.37
CA TYR A 298 18.76 -23.11 8.57
C TYR A 298 18.14 -21.71 8.32
N ALA A 299 17.19 -21.33 9.18
CA ALA A 299 16.61 -20.00 9.15
C ALA A 299 17.52 -19.01 9.88
N THR A 300 17.79 -17.86 9.27
CA THR A 300 18.70 -16.84 9.82
C THR A 300 18.08 -15.45 9.73
N THR A 301 18.51 -14.57 10.64
CA THR A 301 18.27 -13.13 10.61
C THR A 301 19.54 -12.35 10.24
N ASP A 302 20.65 -13.02 9.95
CA ASP A 302 21.90 -12.36 9.60
C ASP A 302 21.79 -11.63 8.25
N ALA A 303 21.93 -10.30 8.30
CA ALA A 303 21.81 -9.45 7.12
C ALA A 303 22.89 -9.76 6.07
N GLY A 304 24.12 -10.06 6.52
CA GLY A 304 25.25 -10.37 5.65
C GLY A 304 24.98 -11.59 4.78
N THR A 305 24.63 -12.71 5.41
CA THR A 305 24.27 -13.97 4.75
C THR A 305 23.09 -13.79 3.79
N LEU A 306 22.02 -13.12 4.22
CA LEU A 306 20.82 -12.93 3.39
C LEU A 306 21.10 -12.06 2.15
N ILE A 307 21.83 -10.96 2.31
CA ILE A 307 22.16 -10.02 1.22
C ILE A 307 23.21 -10.64 0.29
N ALA A 308 24.21 -11.33 0.82
CA ALA A 308 25.20 -12.06 0.01
C ALA A 308 24.53 -13.16 -0.84
N THR A 309 23.58 -13.89 -0.25
CA THR A 309 22.77 -14.88 -0.97
C THR A 309 21.97 -14.21 -2.10
N ALA A 310 21.32 -13.07 -1.81
CA ALA A 310 20.59 -12.32 -2.84
C ALA A 310 21.52 -11.86 -3.99
N ARG A 311 22.72 -11.36 -3.68
CA ARG A 311 23.70 -10.95 -4.71
C ARG A 311 24.11 -12.11 -5.62
N ARG A 312 24.28 -13.32 -5.09
CA ARG A 312 24.57 -14.54 -5.88
C ARG A 312 23.45 -14.95 -6.83
N LEU A 313 22.21 -14.51 -6.58
CA LEU A 313 21.04 -14.83 -7.40
C LEU A 313 20.80 -13.84 -8.55
N LEU A 314 21.59 -12.78 -8.64
CA LEU A 314 21.53 -11.80 -9.74
C LEU A 314 21.91 -12.45 -11.08
N LEU A 315 21.29 -11.97 -12.14
CA LEU A 315 21.62 -12.32 -13.52
C LEU A 315 22.19 -11.09 -14.21
N ASP A 316 23.19 -11.28 -15.05
CA ASP A 316 23.85 -10.18 -15.76
C ASP A 316 22.90 -9.55 -16.80
N PRO A 317 22.59 -8.23 -16.71
CA PRO A 317 21.75 -7.57 -17.70
C PRO A 317 22.30 -7.64 -19.14
N VAL A 318 23.60 -7.88 -19.33
CA VAL A 318 24.17 -8.13 -20.66
C VAL A 318 23.60 -9.40 -21.29
N GLU A 319 23.34 -10.43 -20.48
CA GLU A 319 22.81 -11.71 -20.94
C GLU A 319 21.29 -11.73 -21.03
N VAL A 320 20.62 -11.14 -20.02
CA VAL A 320 19.15 -11.23 -19.90
C VAL A 320 18.42 -9.99 -20.41
N GLY A 321 19.14 -8.92 -20.71
CA GLY A 321 18.61 -7.61 -21.08
C GLY A 321 18.47 -6.65 -19.88
N PRO A 322 18.24 -5.35 -20.13
CA PRO A 322 18.19 -4.33 -19.08
C PRO A 322 17.11 -4.57 -18.03
N ILE A 323 17.44 -4.26 -16.77
CA ILE A 323 16.59 -4.50 -15.61
C ILE A 323 15.97 -3.20 -15.12
N ARG A 324 14.64 -3.17 -15.10
CA ARG A 324 13.80 -2.05 -14.69
C ARG A 324 13.48 -2.02 -13.19
N LEU A 325 13.32 -3.18 -12.57
CA LEU A 325 13.01 -3.32 -11.15
C LEU A 325 13.78 -4.50 -10.56
N LEU A 326 14.30 -4.31 -9.37
CA LEU A 326 14.94 -5.34 -8.55
C LEU A 326 14.16 -5.48 -7.24
N GLY A 327 13.94 -6.71 -6.81
CA GLY A 327 13.31 -7.04 -5.55
C GLY A 327 13.95 -8.24 -4.89
N VAL A 328 13.92 -8.26 -3.56
CA VAL A 328 14.37 -9.37 -2.73
C VAL A 328 13.27 -9.73 -1.75
N GLY A 329 13.08 -11.03 -1.53
CA GLY A 329 12.09 -11.57 -0.63
C GLY A 329 12.63 -12.72 0.21
N PHE A 330 12.11 -12.81 1.42
CA PHE A 330 12.46 -13.75 2.46
C PHE A 330 11.24 -14.59 2.82
N SER A 331 11.34 -15.91 2.67
CA SER A 331 10.27 -16.87 2.96
C SER A 331 10.80 -18.09 3.72
N GLY A 332 9.91 -19.04 4.04
CA GLY A 332 10.27 -20.12 4.96
C GLY A 332 10.56 -19.57 6.36
N LEU A 333 9.71 -18.65 6.82
CA LEU A 333 9.87 -17.91 8.07
C LEU A 333 9.69 -18.85 9.26
N SER A 334 10.60 -18.77 10.24
CA SER A 334 10.67 -19.68 11.39
C SER A 334 11.05 -18.94 12.68
N ASP A 335 10.40 -19.31 13.79
CA ASP A 335 10.78 -18.86 15.14
C ASP A 335 12.06 -19.53 15.64
N VAL A 336 12.35 -20.75 15.14
CA VAL A 336 13.61 -21.43 15.41
C VAL A 336 14.69 -20.77 14.56
N ARG A 337 15.45 -19.89 15.20
CA ARG A 337 16.63 -19.23 14.66
C ARG A 337 17.85 -20.06 15.02
N GLN A 338 18.71 -20.32 14.05
CA GLN A 338 20.04 -20.82 14.35
C GLN A 338 21.03 -19.80 13.81
N GLU A 339 21.65 -19.05 14.71
CA GLU A 339 22.79 -18.22 14.36
C GLU A 339 23.96 -19.16 14.05
N SER A 340 24.71 -18.85 12.98
CA SER A 340 25.89 -19.65 12.62
C SER A 340 26.88 -19.64 13.79
N LEU A 341 27.28 -20.81 14.27
CA LEU A 341 28.24 -20.95 15.37
C LEU A 341 29.66 -20.52 14.95
N PHE A 342 29.91 -20.32 13.65
CA PHE A 342 31.19 -19.90 13.08
C PHE A 342 30.99 -18.96 11.88
N PRO A 343 30.64 -17.67 12.10
CA PRO A 343 30.45 -16.71 11.02
C PRO A 343 31.70 -16.58 10.12
N ASP A 344 32.88 -16.69 10.74
CA ASP A 344 34.19 -16.50 10.08
C ASP A 344 34.50 -17.60 9.06
N LEU A 345 34.03 -18.83 9.26
CA LEU A 345 34.30 -19.96 8.35
C LEU A 345 33.44 -19.93 7.08
N GLU A 346 32.25 -19.31 7.12
CA GLU A 346 31.40 -19.10 5.93
C GLU A 346 31.91 -17.92 5.09
N LEU A 347 32.48 -16.88 5.72
CA LEU A 347 33.13 -15.77 5.04
C LEU A 347 34.36 -16.24 4.24
N MET A 348 35.19 -17.12 4.81
CA MET A 348 36.39 -17.67 4.14
C MET A 348 36.10 -18.52 2.90
N ALA A 349 34.89 -19.05 2.72
CA ALA A 349 34.46 -19.71 1.48
C ALA A 349 34.03 -18.73 0.37
N SER A 350 34.04 -17.43 0.67
CA SER A 350 33.59 -16.33 -0.19
C SER A 350 34.60 -15.17 -0.32
N GLU A 351 35.82 -15.33 0.18
CA GLU A 351 36.85 -14.29 0.15
C GLU A 351 37.50 -14.16 -1.23
N ASP A 352 36.89 -13.28 -2.03
CA ASP A 352 37.59 -12.41 -2.97
C ASP A 352 36.94 -11.01 -2.92
N VAL A 353 36.76 -10.46 -1.70
CA VAL A 353 36.43 -9.04 -1.50
C VAL A 353 37.11 -8.55 -0.23
N ALA A 354 38.03 -7.60 -0.38
CA ALA A 354 38.81 -7.01 0.68
C ALA A 354 37.96 -6.32 1.76
N HIS A 355 38.25 -6.64 3.02
CA HIS A 355 37.84 -5.90 4.21
C HIS A 355 38.46 -4.49 4.22
N THR A 356 37.65 -3.44 4.28
CA THR A 356 37.99 -2.18 4.96
C THR A 356 36.73 -1.51 5.53
N GLY A 357 36.82 -1.09 6.80
CA GLY A 357 35.98 -0.02 7.37
C GLY A 357 34.88 -0.45 8.34
N LEU A 358 35.07 -0.10 9.62
CA LEU A 358 34.02 0.03 10.65
C LEU A 358 32.87 0.94 10.16
N PRO A 359 31.64 0.76 10.70
CA PRO A 359 30.46 1.50 10.26
C PRO A 359 30.64 3.01 10.50
N PRO A 360 30.17 3.89 9.58
CA PRO A 360 29.97 5.28 9.93
C PRO A 360 28.94 5.32 11.06
N THR A 361 29.36 5.87 12.20
CA THR A 361 28.45 6.39 13.22
C THR A 361 27.60 7.49 12.58
N VAL A 362 26.48 7.87 13.20
CA VAL A 362 25.52 8.88 12.73
C VAL A 362 26.15 10.29 12.68
N THR A 363 27.16 10.50 11.85
CA THR A 363 27.84 11.76 11.50
C THR A 363 28.96 11.46 10.50
N ASP A 364 28.63 11.02 9.28
CA ASP A 364 29.40 11.39 8.08
C ASP A 364 28.69 10.89 6.81
N LEU A 365 27.64 11.62 6.43
CA LEU A 365 27.29 11.83 5.04
C LEU A 365 27.61 13.30 4.77
N THR A 366 28.80 13.61 4.28
CA THR A 366 29.04 14.90 3.60
C THR A 366 28.34 14.82 2.24
N ALA A 367 27.02 14.94 2.27
CA ALA A 367 26.18 15.13 1.10
C ALA A 367 25.11 16.14 1.52
N THR A 368 25.16 17.32 0.90
CA THR A 368 24.12 18.37 0.93
C THR A 368 22.75 17.81 1.34
N ALA A 369 22.14 18.38 2.39
CA ALA A 369 20.76 18.06 2.75
C ALA A 369 19.92 18.04 1.47
N PRO A 370 19.14 16.97 1.21
CA PRO A 370 18.42 16.88 -0.05
C PRO A 370 17.56 18.12 -0.23
N ALA A 371 17.71 18.75 -1.40
CA ALA A 371 16.96 19.94 -1.77
C ALA A 371 15.47 19.74 -1.44
N TRP A 372 14.84 20.81 -0.95
CA TRP A 372 13.42 20.84 -0.64
C TRP A 372 12.57 20.34 -1.82
N ARG A 373 11.60 19.48 -1.53
CA ARG A 373 10.69 18.88 -2.52
C ARG A 373 9.27 19.27 -2.19
N ILE A 374 8.44 19.34 -3.23
CA ILE A 374 7.00 19.51 -3.07
C ILE A 374 6.45 18.38 -2.21
N GLY A 375 5.66 18.76 -1.19
CA GLY A 375 5.04 17.85 -0.23
C GLY A 375 5.90 17.53 1.00
N ASP A 376 7.12 18.04 1.09
CA ASP A 376 7.92 17.94 2.30
C ASP A 376 7.28 18.73 3.45
N ASP A 377 7.24 18.13 4.63
CA ASP A 377 6.76 18.74 5.87
C ASP A 377 7.88 19.54 6.54
N VAL A 378 7.56 20.75 7.01
CA VAL A 378 8.52 21.69 7.61
C VAL A 378 7.97 22.29 8.90
N THR A 379 8.87 22.76 9.76
CA THR A 379 8.54 23.58 10.93
C THR A 379 9.26 24.92 10.86
N HIS A 380 8.62 25.96 11.39
CA HIS A 380 9.17 27.31 11.49
C HIS A 380 8.83 27.90 12.87
N PRO A 381 9.76 28.58 13.57
CA PRO A 381 9.53 29.13 14.91
C PRO A 381 8.26 29.99 15.02
N ASP A 382 8.05 30.89 14.06
CA ASP A 382 6.92 31.83 14.11
C ASP A 382 5.61 31.32 13.50
N PHE A 383 5.67 30.33 12.60
CA PHE A 383 4.51 29.88 11.82
C PHE A 383 4.10 28.43 12.11
N GLY A 384 4.90 27.71 12.90
CA GLY A 384 4.67 26.31 13.24
C GLY A 384 4.87 25.37 12.05
N HIS A 385 4.08 24.30 12.03
CA HIS A 385 4.14 23.25 11.00
C HIS A 385 3.52 23.73 9.68
N GLY A 386 4.26 23.54 8.59
CA GLY A 386 3.76 23.68 7.23
C GLY A 386 4.25 22.60 6.27
N TRP A 387 3.94 22.79 4.99
CA TRP A 387 4.39 21.91 3.93
C TRP A 387 4.80 22.70 2.69
N ILE A 388 5.75 22.17 1.94
CA ILE A 388 6.28 22.82 0.74
C ILE A 388 5.30 22.62 -0.43
N GLN A 389 4.69 23.71 -0.86
CA GLN A 389 3.77 23.74 -2.00
C GLN A 389 4.52 23.87 -3.34
N GLY A 390 5.70 24.50 -3.33
CA GLY A 390 6.56 24.69 -4.50
C GLY A 390 8.02 24.81 -4.10
N ALA A 391 8.93 24.24 -4.88
CA ALA A 391 10.37 24.34 -4.65
C ALA A 391 11.13 24.40 -5.99
N GLY A 392 12.19 25.22 -6.03
CA GLY A 392 13.10 25.36 -7.16
C GLY A 392 13.57 26.80 -7.34
N HIS A 393 14.56 27.00 -8.21
CA HIS A 393 15.11 28.34 -8.52
C HIS A 393 15.64 29.09 -7.28
N GLY A 394 16.18 28.38 -6.29
CA GLY A 394 16.72 28.97 -5.05
C GLY A 394 15.64 29.39 -4.04
N VAL A 395 14.37 29.06 -4.28
CA VAL A 395 13.27 29.42 -3.37
C VAL A 395 12.34 28.24 -3.11
N MET A 396 11.68 28.29 -1.96
CA MET A 396 10.59 27.40 -1.57
C MET A 396 9.38 28.20 -1.12
N THR A 397 8.19 27.73 -1.49
CA THR A 397 6.92 28.26 -0.99
C THR A 397 6.33 27.26 0.00
N VAL A 398 6.25 27.66 1.25
CA VAL A 398 5.71 26.88 2.36
C VAL A 398 4.31 27.36 2.69
N ARG A 399 3.38 26.43 2.87
CA ARG A 399 2.06 26.70 3.43
C ARG A 399 1.99 26.18 4.86
N PHE A 400 1.74 27.07 5.81
CA PHE A 400 1.70 26.74 7.24
C PHE A 400 0.29 26.34 7.66
N GLU A 401 -0.02 25.07 7.52
CA GLU A 401 -1.32 24.49 7.84
C GLU A 401 -1.18 23.04 8.32
N THR A 402 -2.08 22.65 9.21
CA THR A 402 -2.28 21.27 9.67
C THR A 402 -3.77 21.02 9.80
N ARG A 403 -4.15 19.81 10.21
CA ARG A 403 -5.54 19.55 10.62
C ARG A 403 -5.99 20.52 11.72
N ALA A 404 -5.13 20.82 12.70
CA ALA A 404 -5.43 21.64 13.87
C ALA A 404 -5.68 23.11 13.50
N THR A 405 -4.79 23.66 12.67
CA THR A 405 -4.76 25.10 12.39
C THR A 405 -5.74 25.52 11.29
N GLY A 406 -6.25 24.58 10.49
CA GLY A 406 -7.12 24.89 9.36
C GLY A 406 -6.35 25.48 8.17
N PRO A 407 -7.03 26.06 7.17
CA PRO A 407 -6.39 26.63 5.99
C PRO A 407 -5.40 27.75 6.36
N GLY A 408 -4.14 27.57 5.99
CA GLY A 408 -3.05 28.45 6.39
C GLY A 408 -2.55 29.40 5.30
N GLN A 409 -1.69 30.34 5.68
CA GLN A 409 -1.01 31.25 4.74
C GLN A 409 0.16 30.55 4.03
N ALA A 410 0.40 30.94 2.77
CA ALA A 410 1.61 30.57 2.05
C ALA A 410 2.64 31.69 2.11
N ARG A 411 3.91 31.35 2.32
CA ARG A 411 5.06 32.25 2.32
C ARG A 411 6.19 31.68 1.49
N THR A 412 6.90 32.55 0.79
CA THR A 412 8.05 32.15 -0.03
C THR A 412 9.34 32.60 0.64
N PHE A 413 10.30 31.68 0.69
CA PHE A 413 11.59 31.84 1.35
C PHE A 413 12.71 31.43 0.39
N PRO A 414 13.92 32.00 0.50
CA PRO A 414 15.13 31.34 0.02
C PRO A 414 15.21 29.88 0.52
N ASP A 415 15.69 28.97 -0.31
CA ASP A 415 15.74 27.54 0.04
C ASP A 415 16.77 27.19 1.14
N ASP A 416 17.68 28.12 1.44
CA ASP A 416 18.67 28.06 2.51
C ASP A 416 18.29 28.85 3.77
N THR A 417 17.03 29.32 3.86
CA THR A 417 16.55 30.14 4.99
C THR A 417 16.77 29.43 6.34
N PRO A 418 17.54 30.03 7.27
CA PRO A 418 17.74 29.46 8.60
C PRO A 418 16.43 29.37 9.39
N GLY A 419 16.26 28.29 10.16
CA GLY A 419 15.08 28.08 11.02
C GLY A 419 13.88 27.43 10.31
N ILE A 420 14.02 27.03 9.04
CA ILE A 420 13.07 26.10 8.39
C ILE A 420 13.67 24.70 8.47
N ASP A 421 13.12 23.89 9.37
CA ASP A 421 13.59 22.52 9.60
C ASP A 421 12.58 21.50 9.06
N ARG A 422 13.06 20.28 8.80
CA ARG A 422 12.20 19.14 8.45
C ARG A 422 11.30 18.81 9.63
N ALA A 423 9.98 18.78 9.42
CA ALA A 423 9.03 18.38 10.46
C ALA A 423 8.69 16.89 10.38
N ASN A 424 8.27 16.33 11.52
CA ASN A 424 7.64 15.01 11.52
C ASN A 424 6.25 15.13 10.87
N PRO A 425 5.99 14.44 9.74
CA PRO A 425 4.72 14.59 9.02
C PRO A 425 3.51 14.09 9.83
N VAL A 426 3.71 13.24 10.84
CA VAL A 426 2.64 12.75 11.73
C VAL A 426 2.00 13.88 12.53
N ASP A 427 2.76 14.94 12.84
CA ASP A 427 2.27 16.08 13.63
C ASP A 427 1.16 16.85 12.90
N SER A 428 1.07 16.70 11.57
CA SER A 428 0.00 17.31 10.76
C SER A 428 -1.38 16.69 10.98
N LEU A 429 -1.47 15.52 11.63
CA LEU A 429 -2.71 14.80 11.94
C LEU A 429 -3.47 15.39 13.15
N ASP A 430 -2.81 16.21 13.98
CA ASP A 430 -3.39 16.79 15.20
C ASP A 430 -3.95 15.75 16.18
N TRP A 431 -3.16 14.70 16.44
CA TRP A 431 -3.51 13.60 17.34
C TRP A 431 -2.45 13.37 18.41
N PRO A 432 -2.07 14.39 19.21
CA PRO A 432 -0.91 14.31 20.09
C PRO A 432 -1.03 13.19 21.14
N GLU A 433 -2.20 13.03 21.75
CA GLU A 433 -2.45 11.98 22.76
C GLU A 433 -2.29 10.58 22.17
N TYR A 434 -2.92 10.35 21.02
CA TYR A 434 -2.88 9.07 20.31
C TYR A 434 -1.46 8.71 19.84
N VAL A 435 -0.73 9.67 19.29
CA VAL A 435 0.65 9.46 18.84
C VAL A 435 1.58 9.17 20.03
N ALA A 436 1.38 9.86 21.17
CA ALA A 436 2.12 9.60 22.40
C ALA A 436 1.82 8.21 23.00
N GLU A 437 0.60 7.70 22.86
CA GLU A 437 0.27 6.32 23.23
C GLU A 437 0.96 5.30 22.33
N LEU A 438 0.95 5.52 21.01
CA LEU A 438 1.63 4.63 20.06
C LEU A 438 3.14 4.52 20.34
N ALA A 439 3.79 5.63 20.69
CA ALA A 439 5.20 5.63 21.05
C ALA A 439 5.49 4.80 22.31
N ARG A 440 4.60 4.84 23.32
CA ARG A 440 4.70 4.02 24.53
C ARG A 440 4.55 2.52 24.23
N TYR A 441 3.61 2.14 23.38
CA TYR A 441 3.43 0.74 22.97
C TYR A 441 4.62 0.17 22.19
N GLN A 442 5.30 0.98 21.38
CA GLN A 442 6.49 0.55 20.63
C GLN A 442 7.77 0.48 21.47
N SER A 443 7.76 1.08 22.67
CA SER A 443 8.90 1.12 23.59
C SER A 443 8.84 0.03 24.68
N THR A 444 7.78 -0.79 24.69
CA THR A 444 7.63 -1.90 25.62
C THR A 444 8.22 -3.16 24.96
N PRO A 445 9.22 -3.82 25.57
CA PRO A 445 9.98 -4.90 24.93
C PRO A 445 9.15 -6.15 24.62
#